data_AF-A0A538PEZ9-F1
#
_entry.id   AF-A0A538PEZ9-F1
#
_cell.length_a   1.000
_cell.length_b   1.000
_cell.length_c   1.000
_cell.angle_alpha   90.00
_cell.angle_beta   90.00
_cell.angle_gamma   90.00
#
_symmetry.space_group_name_H-M   'P 1'
#
loop_
_entity.id
_entity.type
_entity.pdbx_description
1 polymer ?
#
loop_
_entity_poly.entity_id
_entity_poly.type
_entity_poly.pdbx_seq_one_letter_code
_entity_poly.pdbx_strand_id
1 'polypeptide(L)'
;MPTHEDLTVAYHQQDTDYYCGAACAQMVLDECGVGLLDQVTLYNDNHAHSVIDTGVNWATAPDGLQWTLNNHQHGRYFALDALASEDAISRMLAWTIHHYKIAPVALVYGWQHWIVVRGYTASAAPANSIDNSYSIDSFDVNNPWPPVPGFYNPASAPPPPHGGSDHCGTGGTRGLADENISYATWQSTYMTGVPGGHWVGKFVAVCDPDPPPPPPRVRQIVRPIGHQILAAPDAIRHALGAIQNTGLAQRPAWAAALKRANPIEPVLVQRLDRHDEYYYVVPMGADPHNMQIVVSIDAMSGRYRQSALIHAPAPALTRIDPAAEAHQLAGRRIALDNNHGTITLRPHGISVHPTWVWKPCRESFSPYYPFQLITVGAQRLYKRSDGHIFTALHDTQPGL
;
A
#
# COMPACT_ATOMS: atom_id res chain seq x y z
N MET A 1 22.42 -4.97 18.82
CA MET A 1 21.35 -4.04 19.25
C MET A 1 20.41 -3.89 18.06
N PRO A 2 19.09 -3.77 18.28
CA PRO A 2 18.16 -3.49 17.20
C PRO A 2 18.62 -2.28 16.38
N THR A 3 18.49 -2.37 15.06
CA THR A 3 18.83 -1.30 14.12
C THR A 3 17.56 -0.80 13.45
N HIS A 4 17.54 0.50 13.19
CA HIS A 4 16.55 1.14 12.33
C HIS A 4 17.30 2.03 11.36
N GLU A 5 17.06 1.82 10.07
CA GLU A 5 17.56 2.67 9.00
C GLU A 5 16.39 3.12 8.15
N ASP A 6 16.37 4.41 7.83
CA ASP A 6 15.30 5.05 7.08
C ASP A 6 15.89 6.12 6.17
N LEU A 7 15.72 5.94 4.86
CA LEU A 7 16.20 6.85 3.85
C LEU A 7 15.23 8.02 3.69
N THR A 8 15.77 9.19 3.40
CA THR A 8 14.96 10.38 3.11
C THR A 8 14.57 10.36 1.63
N VAL A 9 13.50 9.62 1.32
CA VAL A 9 12.94 9.53 -0.03
C VAL A 9 11.77 10.48 -0.15
N ALA A 10 11.81 11.41 -1.12
CA ALA A 10 10.68 12.28 -1.42
C ALA A 10 9.47 11.44 -1.84
N TYR A 11 8.30 11.74 -1.27
CA TYR A 11 7.08 11.00 -1.58
C TYR A 11 6.38 11.58 -2.81
N HIS A 12 6.21 10.76 -3.85
CA HIS A 12 5.42 11.08 -5.03
C HIS A 12 4.18 10.20 -5.17
N GLN A 13 3.00 10.85 -5.22
CA GLN A 13 1.71 10.20 -5.48
C GLN A 13 1.62 9.79 -6.96
N GLN A 14 0.96 8.67 -7.27
CA GLN A 14 0.74 8.29 -8.68
C GLN A 14 -0.32 9.17 -9.38
N ASP A 15 -0.10 9.48 -10.65
CA ASP A 15 -0.99 10.38 -11.43
C ASP A 15 -2.27 9.67 -11.90
N THR A 16 -2.22 8.36 -12.06
CA THR A 16 -3.34 7.52 -12.52
C THR A 16 -3.40 6.22 -11.73
N ASP A 17 -4.49 5.46 -11.84
CA ASP A 17 -4.66 4.19 -11.14
C ASP A 17 -3.84 3.01 -11.70
N TYR A 18 -2.91 3.28 -12.64
CA TYR A 18 -2.01 2.30 -13.25
C TYR A 18 -0.53 2.77 -13.33
N TYR A 19 -0.17 3.84 -12.60
CA TYR A 19 1.16 4.47 -12.63
C TYR A 19 2.01 4.18 -11.38
N CYS A 20 1.70 3.15 -10.59
CA CYS A 20 2.46 2.87 -9.37
C CYS A 20 3.97 2.73 -9.62
N GLY A 21 4.36 2.04 -10.70
CA GLY A 21 5.74 1.81 -11.07
C GLY A 21 6.45 3.07 -11.55
N ALA A 22 5.76 3.92 -12.31
CA ALA A 22 6.27 5.22 -12.73
C ALA A 22 6.46 6.17 -11.54
N ALA A 23 5.52 6.20 -10.59
CA ALA A 23 5.64 6.96 -9.35
C ALA A 23 6.80 6.45 -8.48
N CYS A 24 6.99 5.13 -8.39
CA CYS A 24 8.14 4.53 -7.71
C CYS A 24 9.46 4.89 -8.38
N ALA A 25 9.53 4.82 -9.71
CA ALA A 25 10.71 5.26 -10.47
C ALA A 25 11.00 6.75 -10.24
N GLN A 26 9.98 7.59 -10.23
CA GLN A 26 10.10 9.03 -9.93
C GLN A 26 10.73 9.26 -8.55
N MET A 27 10.23 8.60 -7.50
CA MET A 27 10.78 8.71 -6.13
C MET A 27 12.25 8.29 -6.05
N VAL A 28 12.61 7.16 -6.66
CA VAL A 28 13.99 6.63 -6.60
C VAL A 28 14.96 7.45 -7.46
N LEU A 29 14.53 7.95 -8.62
CA LEU A 29 15.36 8.79 -9.48
C LEU A 29 15.59 10.18 -8.86
N ASP A 30 14.59 10.73 -8.17
CA ASP A 30 14.77 11.97 -7.39
C ASP A 30 15.79 11.76 -6.25
N GLU A 31 15.71 10.63 -5.53
CA GLU A 31 16.74 10.25 -4.53
C GLU A 31 18.14 10.09 -5.15
N CYS A 32 18.22 9.65 -6.41
CA CYS A 32 19.48 9.58 -7.16
C CYS A 32 20.02 10.95 -7.61
N GLY A 33 19.29 12.05 -7.38
CA GLY A 33 19.67 13.40 -7.78
C GLY A 33 19.40 13.73 -9.24
N VAL A 34 18.59 12.90 -9.93
CA VAL A 34 18.13 13.19 -11.30
C VAL A 34 17.12 14.35 -11.31
N GLY A 35 16.42 14.54 -10.20
CA GLY A 35 15.33 15.47 -10.05
C GLY A 35 13.99 14.89 -10.51
N LEU A 36 12.96 15.73 -10.48
CA LEU A 36 11.60 15.32 -10.78
C LEU A 36 11.39 15.06 -12.29
N LEU A 37 11.16 13.80 -12.65
CA LEU A 37 10.76 13.38 -13.99
C LEU A 37 9.25 13.12 -14.06
N ASP A 38 8.64 13.39 -15.20
CA ASP A 38 7.20 13.18 -15.43
C ASP A 38 6.83 11.68 -15.47
N GLN A 39 5.74 11.29 -14.79
CA GLN A 39 5.33 9.89 -14.69
C GLN A 39 4.84 9.31 -16.03
N VAL A 40 4.30 10.13 -16.94
CA VAL A 40 3.91 9.65 -18.29
C VAL A 40 5.16 9.24 -19.07
N THR A 41 6.24 10.01 -18.95
CA THR A 41 7.54 9.68 -19.56
C THR A 41 8.10 8.37 -19.00
N LEU A 42 8.12 8.21 -17.67
CA LEU A 42 8.63 7.00 -17.03
C LEU A 42 7.77 5.76 -17.34
N TYR A 43 6.44 5.93 -17.39
CA TYR A 43 5.52 4.88 -17.80
C TYR A 43 5.76 4.43 -19.25
N ASN A 44 5.93 5.38 -20.18
CA ASN A 44 6.18 5.06 -21.58
C ASN A 44 7.53 4.39 -21.79
N ASP A 45 8.59 4.83 -21.09
CA ASP A 45 9.91 4.18 -21.16
C ASP A 45 9.84 2.75 -20.63
N ASN A 46 9.17 2.54 -19.49
CA ASN A 46 8.93 1.21 -18.93
C ASN A 46 8.22 0.30 -19.91
N HIS A 47 7.09 0.76 -20.45
CA HIS A 47 6.24 -0.04 -21.33
C HIS A 47 6.95 -0.39 -22.64
N ALA A 48 7.76 0.52 -23.18
CA ALA A 48 8.55 0.28 -24.39
C ALA A 48 9.68 -0.75 -24.20
N HIS A 49 10.11 -1.00 -22.96
CA HIS A 49 11.21 -1.91 -22.63
C HIS A 49 10.77 -3.12 -21.78
N SER A 50 9.46 -3.38 -21.72
CA SER A 50 8.88 -4.57 -21.11
C SER A 50 8.84 -5.71 -22.14
N VAL A 51 9.90 -6.52 -22.18
CA VAL A 51 10.15 -7.48 -23.29
C VAL A 51 10.18 -8.94 -22.86
N ILE A 52 10.27 -9.24 -21.56
CA ILE A 52 10.41 -10.62 -21.07
C ILE A 52 9.07 -11.35 -21.03
N ASP A 53 8.03 -10.72 -20.49
CA ASP A 53 6.71 -11.35 -20.26
C ASP A 53 5.72 -10.99 -21.39
N THR A 54 6.14 -11.23 -22.64
CA THR A 54 5.37 -10.85 -23.83
C THR A 54 3.99 -11.50 -23.81
N GLY A 55 2.94 -10.68 -23.89
CA GLY A 55 1.54 -11.13 -23.86
C GLY A 55 0.84 -10.96 -22.52
N VAL A 56 1.58 -10.60 -21.46
CA VAL A 56 0.99 -10.09 -20.23
C VAL A 56 0.88 -8.57 -20.35
N ASN A 57 -0.34 -8.03 -20.21
CA ASN A 57 -0.61 -6.60 -20.35
C ASN A 57 -0.21 -5.82 -19.07
N TRP A 58 1.08 -5.79 -18.80
CA TRP A 58 1.67 -5.05 -17.69
C TRP A 58 1.46 -3.54 -17.85
N ALA A 59 0.98 -2.90 -16.79
CA ALA A 59 1.08 -1.44 -16.71
C ALA A 59 2.53 -1.01 -16.42
N THR A 60 3.20 -1.64 -15.45
CA THR A 60 4.66 -1.53 -15.26
C THR A 60 5.25 -2.93 -15.10
N ALA A 61 6.01 -3.42 -16.07
CA ALA A 61 6.65 -4.74 -15.96
C ALA A 61 7.98 -4.65 -15.18
N PRO A 62 8.42 -5.76 -14.54
CA PRO A 62 9.66 -5.75 -13.75
C PRO A 62 10.93 -5.39 -14.53
N ASP A 63 11.10 -5.93 -15.74
CA ASP A 63 12.24 -5.66 -16.62
C ASP A 63 12.21 -4.25 -17.20
N GLY A 64 11.02 -3.78 -17.59
CA GLY A 64 10.81 -2.39 -17.96
C GLY A 64 11.17 -1.41 -16.83
N LEU A 65 10.91 -1.78 -15.57
CA LEU A 65 11.19 -0.91 -14.42
C LEU A 65 12.68 -0.83 -14.15
N GLN A 66 13.36 -1.97 -14.17
CA GLN A 66 14.82 -2.03 -14.11
C GLN A 66 15.46 -1.20 -15.23
N TRP A 67 14.95 -1.33 -16.46
CA TRP A 67 15.44 -0.54 -17.59
C TRP A 67 15.27 0.96 -17.32
N THR A 68 14.05 1.38 -17.00
CA THR A 68 13.71 2.81 -16.76
C THR A 68 14.63 3.41 -15.70
N LEU A 69 14.81 2.72 -14.57
CA LEU A 69 15.68 3.17 -13.50
C LEU A 69 17.14 3.29 -13.95
N ASN A 70 17.66 2.39 -14.79
CA ASN A 70 19.04 2.48 -15.27
C ASN A 70 19.24 3.47 -16.41
N ASN A 71 18.22 3.70 -17.24
CA ASN A 71 18.28 4.58 -18.40
C ASN A 71 18.30 6.07 -17.98
N HIS A 72 17.64 6.40 -16.87
CA HIS A 72 17.47 7.77 -16.39
C HIS A 72 18.51 8.25 -15.36
N GLN A 73 19.49 7.43 -14.98
CA GLN A 73 20.60 7.85 -14.11
C GLN A 73 21.93 7.22 -14.55
N HIS A 74 23.05 7.77 -14.08
CA HIS A 74 24.40 7.35 -14.51
C HIS A 74 25.38 7.03 -13.36
N GLY A 75 24.93 7.09 -12.11
CA GLY A 75 25.78 6.94 -10.91
C GLY A 75 25.59 5.64 -10.15
N ARG A 76 24.57 4.86 -10.49
CA ARG A 76 24.13 3.64 -9.82
C ARG A 76 23.76 2.58 -10.86
N TYR A 77 23.53 1.37 -10.39
CA TYR A 77 23.00 0.30 -11.22
C TYR A 77 21.95 -0.46 -10.42
N PHE A 78 20.80 -0.66 -11.02
CA PHE A 78 19.68 -1.39 -10.45
C PHE A 78 19.57 -2.77 -11.11
N ALA A 79 19.46 -3.81 -10.31
CA ALA A 79 19.21 -5.16 -10.78
C ALA A 79 17.78 -5.59 -10.46
N LEU A 80 17.22 -6.38 -11.36
CA LEU A 80 15.95 -7.05 -11.15
C LEU A 80 16.20 -8.37 -10.43
N ASP A 81 15.76 -8.45 -9.17
CA ASP A 81 15.75 -9.69 -8.40
C ASP A 81 14.38 -10.36 -8.48
N ALA A 82 14.39 -11.64 -8.85
CA ALA A 82 13.21 -12.50 -8.90
C ALA A 82 13.49 -13.81 -8.15
N LEU A 83 13.30 -13.77 -6.83
CA LEU A 83 13.74 -14.84 -5.93
C LEU A 83 12.62 -15.82 -5.59
N ALA A 84 12.98 -17.05 -5.21
CA ALA A 84 12.03 -18.12 -4.94
C ALA A 84 11.38 -18.04 -3.55
N SER A 85 11.80 -17.11 -2.70
CA SER A 85 11.26 -16.95 -1.35
C SER A 85 11.11 -15.50 -0.96
N GLU A 86 10.04 -15.21 -0.25
CA GLU A 86 9.76 -13.90 0.34
C GLU A 86 10.91 -13.43 1.23
N ASP A 87 11.42 -14.28 2.14
CA ASP A 87 12.47 -13.86 3.08
C ASP A 87 13.78 -13.49 2.37
N ALA A 88 14.12 -14.19 1.28
CA ALA A 88 15.29 -13.84 0.46
C ALA A 88 15.15 -12.47 -0.20
N ILE A 89 13.99 -12.15 -0.80
CA ILE A 89 13.80 -10.83 -1.41
C ILE A 89 13.78 -9.73 -0.35
N SER A 90 13.16 -9.99 0.80
CA SER A 90 13.09 -9.03 1.91
C SER A 90 14.47 -8.70 2.49
N ARG A 91 15.40 -9.66 2.50
CA ARG A 91 16.79 -9.43 2.89
C ARG A 91 17.57 -8.62 1.85
N MET A 92 17.30 -8.82 0.55
CA MET A 92 17.85 -7.95 -0.49
C MET A 92 17.39 -6.51 -0.29
N LEU A 93 16.11 -6.28 0.02
CA LEU A 93 15.60 -4.93 0.30
C LEU A 93 16.36 -4.26 1.46
N ALA A 94 16.54 -4.98 2.58
CA ALA A 94 17.27 -4.48 3.74
C ALA A 94 18.77 -4.26 3.44
N TRP A 95 19.39 -5.14 2.65
CA TRP A 95 20.79 -4.99 2.21
C TRP A 95 20.97 -3.78 1.29
N THR A 96 20.08 -3.58 0.32
CA THR A 96 20.11 -2.42 -0.59
C THR A 96 20.04 -1.11 0.20
N ILE A 97 19.13 -1.02 1.17
CA ILE A 97 19.01 0.15 2.06
C ILE A 97 20.28 0.33 2.90
N HIS A 98 20.79 -0.75 3.49
CA HIS A 98 21.95 -0.68 4.39
C HIS A 98 23.26 -0.35 3.67
N HIS A 99 23.55 -1.05 2.57
CA HIS A 99 24.83 -0.98 1.89
C HIS A 99 24.88 0.16 0.87
N TYR A 100 23.87 0.23 0.00
CA TYR A 100 23.86 1.15 -1.13
C TYR A 100 23.25 2.51 -0.81
N LYS A 101 22.57 2.62 0.35
CA LYS A 101 21.88 3.85 0.79
C LYS A 101 20.99 4.41 -0.33
N ILE A 102 20.14 3.53 -0.86
CA ILE A 102 19.15 3.83 -1.90
C ILE A 102 17.91 2.98 -1.67
N ALA A 103 16.73 3.52 -1.96
CA ALA A 103 15.48 2.80 -1.77
C ALA A 103 15.20 1.81 -2.92
N PRO A 104 15.03 0.50 -2.65
CA PRO A 104 14.54 -0.46 -3.64
C PRO A 104 13.04 -0.34 -3.90
N VAL A 105 12.60 -0.90 -5.03
CA VAL A 105 11.17 -0.94 -5.43
C VAL A 105 10.67 -2.37 -5.42
N ALA A 106 9.57 -2.65 -4.71
CA ALA A 106 9.05 -4.00 -4.50
C ALA A 106 7.71 -4.21 -5.21
N LEU A 107 7.54 -5.36 -5.86
CA LEU A 107 6.27 -5.80 -6.44
C LEU A 107 5.46 -6.53 -5.37
N VAL A 108 4.28 -6.00 -5.05
CA VAL A 108 3.42 -6.49 -3.97
C VAL A 108 2.04 -6.90 -4.49
N TYR A 109 1.27 -7.55 -3.60
CA TYR A 109 -0.07 -8.06 -3.87
C TYR A 109 -0.08 -9.01 -5.07
N GLY A 110 0.82 -9.98 -5.02
CA GLY A 110 1.04 -10.97 -6.06
C GLY A 110 1.85 -10.38 -7.22
N TRP A 111 1.24 -9.45 -7.95
CA TRP A 111 1.86 -8.74 -9.07
C TRP A 111 1.18 -7.39 -9.34
N GLN A 112 0.32 -6.94 -8.44
CA GLN A 112 -0.64 -5.90 -8.79
C GLN A 112 -0.11 -4.50 -8.59
N HIS A 113 0.89 -4.27 -7.72
CA HIS A 113 1.25 -2.92 -7.31
C HIS A 113 2.74 -2.81 -6.98
N TRP A 114 3.34 -1.66 -7.29
CA TRP A 114 4.72 -1.32 -6.96
C TRP A 114 4.75 -0.30 -5.81
N ILE A 115 5.66 -0.52 -4.85
CA ILE A 115 5.90 0.39 -3.72
C ILE A 115 7.41 0.61 -3.51
N VAL A 116 7.78 1.75 -2.93
CA VAL A 116 9.17 2.05 -2.57
C VAL A 116 9.41 1.65 -1.12
N VAL A 117 10.46 0.87 -0.87
CA VAL A 117 10.87 0.48 0.49
C VAL A 117 12.04 1.36 0.89
N ARG A 118 11.82 2.29 1.82
CA ARG A 118 12.79 3.33 2.19
C ARG A 118 13.55 3.01 3.48
N GLY A 119 13.03 2.11 4.30
CA GLY A 119 13.63 1.78 5.58
C GLY A 119 13.28 0.40 6.09
N TYR A 120 14.02 -0.05 7.10
CA TYR A 120 13.79 -1.31 7.78
C TYR A 120 14.13 -1.22 9.26
N THR A 121 13.43 -2.01 10.08
CA THR A 121 13.80 -2.29 11.47
C THR A 121 14.17 -3.75 11.60
N ALA A 122 15.29 -4.06 12.25
CA ALA A 122 15.80 -5.41 12.40
C ALA A 122 16.56 -5.62 13.72
N SER A 123 16.80 -6.88 14.09
CA SER A 123 17.58 -7.24 15.28
C SER A 123 19.06 -6.82 15.23
N ALA A 124 19.60 -6.69 14.01
CA ALA A 124 20.94 -6.23 13.68
C ALA A 124 20.98 -5.76 12.21
N ALA A 125 21.97 -4.94 11.84
CA ALA A 125 22.21 -4.57 10.45
C ALA A 125 22.76 -5.77 9.65
N PRO A 126 22.38 -5.94 8.37
CA PRO A 126 22.89 -7.01 7.52
C PRO A 126 24.39 -6.84 7.28
N ALA A 127 25.17 -7.90 7.48
CA ALA A 127 26.62 -7.86 7.22
C ALA A 127 26.98 -7.99 5.73
N ASN A 128 26.09 -8.59 4.93
CA ASN A 128 26.19 -8.79 3.48
C ASN A 128 24.82 -9.22 2.92
N SER A 129 24.69 -9.28 1.58
CA SER A 129 23.46 -9.71 0.89
C SER A 129 22.99 -11.13 1.27
N ILE A 130 23.90 -11.98 1.76
CA ILE A 130 23.59 -13.37 2.12
C ILE A 130 23.36 -13.59 3.64
N ASP A 131 23.34 -12.50 4.43
CA ASP A 131 23.25 -12.58 5.89
C ASP A 131 21.85 -12.99 6.38
N ASN A 132 21.80 -14.17 7.00
CA ASN A 132 20.60 -14.75 7.58
C ASN A 132 20.61 -14.75 9.12
N SER A 133 21.56 -14.04 9.74
CA SER A 133 21.74 -14.03 11.21
C SER A 133 20.81 -13.06 11.95
N TYR A 134 20.14 -12.16 11.24
CA TYR A 134 19.21 -11.18 11.78
C TYR A 134 17.74 -11.49 11.42
N SER A 135 16.83 -10.97 12.24
CA SER A 135 15.40 -10.94 11.97
C SER A 135 14.95 -9.54 11.56
N ILE A 136 14.06 -9.47 10.57
CA ILE A 136 13.36 -8.25 10.16
C ILE A 136 12.09 -8.11 11.00
N ASP A 137 11.86 -6.92 11.55
CA ASP A 137 10.71 -6.61 12.38
C ASP A 137 9.65 -5.80 11.61
N SER A 138 10.08 -4.82 10.80
CA SER A 138 9.20 -4.02 9.94
C SER A 138 9.93 -3.37 8.77
N PHE A 139 9.16 -2.93 7.77
CA PHE A 139 9.60 -2.08 6.68
C PHE A 139 8.92 -0.72 6.74
N ASP A 140 9.65 0.32 6.38
CA ASP A 140 9.12 1.65 6.14
C ASP A 140 8.97 1.83 4.62
N VAL A 141 7.77 2.20 4.17
CA VAL A 141 7.43 2.26 2.73
C VAL A 141 6.75 3.57 2.35
N ASN A 142 6.92 3.94 1.09
CA ASN A 142 6.13 4.94 0.41
C ASN A 142 5.22 4.22 -0.59
N ASN A 143 3.92 4.31 -0.36
CA ASN A 143 2.90 3.71 -1.22
C ASN A 143 2.33 4.80 -2.14
N PRO A 144 2.57 4.75 -3.46
CA PRO A 144 2.14 5.82 -4.36
C PRO A 144 0.62 5.92 -4.49
N TRP A 145 -0.13 4.92 -4.01
CA TRP A 145 -1.59 4.92 -3.97
C TRP A 145 -2.15 5.76 -2.79
N PRO A 146 -3.30 6.45 -2.93
CA PRO A 146 -4.21 6.50 -4.09
C PRO A 146 -3.66 7.33 -5.25
N PRO A 147 -4.23 7.19 -6.46
CA PRO A 147 -3.97 8.14 -7.53
C PRO A 147 -4.47 9.54 -7.17
N VAL A 148 -3.92 10.56 -7.81
CA VAL A 148 -4.35 11.94 -7.59
C VAL A 148 -5.87 12.08 -7.78
N PRO A 149 -6.57 12.88 -6.94
CA PRO A 149 -8.03 12.98 -6.99
C PRO A 149 -8.60 13.39 -8.35
N GLY A 150 -7.83 14.18 -9.12
CA GLY A 150 -8.16 14.60 -10.49
C GLY A 150 -8.44 13.44 -11.44
N PHE A 151 -7.87 12.27 -11.17
CA PHE A 151 -8.09 11.06 -11.96
C PHE A 151 -9.56 10.59 -11.90
N TYR A 152 -10.14 10.48 -10.70
CA TYR A 152 -11.53 10.06 -10.55
C TYR A 152 -12.52 11.22 -10.68
N ASN A 153 -12.09 12.43 -10.35
CA ASN A 153 -12.90 13.63 -10.46
C ASN A 153 -12.03 14.80 -10.95
N PRO A 154 -12.06 15.14 -12.25
CA PRO A 154 -11.29 16.25 -12.81
C PRO A 154 -11.57 17.61 -12.17
N ALA A 155 -12.70 17.76 -11.44
CA ALA A 155 -13.00 18.98 -10.69
C ALA A 155 -12.27 19.07 -9.33
N SER A 156 -11.66 17.98 -8.84
CA SER A 156 -11.01 17.90 -7.52
C SER A 156 -9.52 18.26 -7.52
N ALA A 157 -8.87 18.27 -8.68
CA ALA A 157 -7.48 18.73 -8.84
C ALA A 157 -7.22 19.04 -10.33
N PRO A 158 -6.34 20.00 -10.66
CA PRO A 158 -5.87 20.16 -12.03
C PRO A 158 -5.29 18.82 -12.54
N PRO A 159 -5.59 18.41 -13.79
CA PRO A 159 -5.11 17.16 -14.33
C PRO A 159 -3.57 17.19 -14.53
N PRO A 160 -2.89 16.04 -14.41
CA PRO A 160 -1.46 15.88 -14.72
C PRO A 160 -1.09 16.43 -16.13
N PRO A 161 0.19 16.75 -16.41
CA PRO A 161 1.39 16.40 -15.64
C PRO A 161 1.72 17.39 -14.53
N HIS A 162 2.17 16.87 -13.39
CA HIS A 162 2.64 17.66 -12.26
C HIS A 162 4.07 18.17 -12.52
N GLY A 163 4.32 19.47 -12.36
CA GLY A 163 5.64 20.09 -12.54
C GLY A 163 6.36 20.34 -11.21
N GLY A 164 7.63 20.77 -11.23
CA GLY A 164 8.41 21.03 -10.01
C GLY A 164 7.88 22.15 -9.08
N SER A 165 6.87 22.92 -9.51
CA SER A 165 6.13 23.87 -8.68
C SER A 165 4.86 23.28 -8.06
N ASP A 166 4.52 22.05 -8.42
CA ASP A 166 3.38 21.34 -7.91
C ASP A 166 3.73 20.72 -6.55
N HIS A 167 2.96 21.05 -5.51
CA HIS A 167 3.09 20.43 -4.21
C HIS A 167 2.69 18.93 -4.21
N CYS A 168 2.12 18.43 -5.32
CA CYS A 168 1.99 17.02 -5.63
C CYS A 168 3.38 16.43 -5.92
N GLY A 169 4.02 15.91 -4.87
CA GLY A 169 5.26 15.15 -4.99
C GLY A 169 6.40 15.57 -4.08
N THR A 170 6.38 16.80 -3.53
CA THR A 170 7.44 17.24 -2.61
C THR A 170 7.03 17.16 -1.14
N GLY A 171 6.13 16.22 -0.80
CA GLY A 171 5.50 16.18 0.53
C GLY A 171 4.19 16.99 0.63
N GLY A 172 3.40 17.01 -0.43
CA GLY A 172 2.02 17.50 -0.40
C GLY A 172 1.13 16.71 0.55
N THR A 173 -0.10 17.16 0.73
CA THR A 173 -1.00 16.55 1.71
C THR A 173 -1.65 15.25 1.24
N ARG A 174 -1.20 14.64 0.13
CA ARG A 174 -1.95 13.56 -0.54
C ARG A 174 -1.10 12.30 -0.62
N GLY A 175 -1.76 11.14 -0.58
CA GLY A 175 -1.09 9.84 -0.63
C GLY A 175 -0.90 9.18 0.74
N LEU A 176 -0.19 8.05 0.73
CA LEU A 176 0.24 7.32 1.92
C LEU A 176 1.77 7.28 1.98
N ALA A 177 2.32 8.40 2.44
CA ALA A 177 3.71 8.46 2.84
C ALA A 177 3.88 7.83 4.23
N ASP A 178 5.11 7.48 4.55
CA ASP A 178 5.49 7.07 5.90
C ASP A 178 4.73 5.86 6.47
N GLU A 179 4.41 4.88 5.64
CA GLU A 179 3.83 3.63 6.13
C GLU A 179 4.90 2.79 6.83
N ASN A 180 4.58 2.23 8.00
CA ASN A 180 5.36 1.19 8.65
C ASN A 180 4.57 -0.12 8.62
N ILE A 181 5.14 -1.17 8.05
CA ILE A 181 4.50 -2.48 7.87
C ILE A 181 5.24 -3.52 8.70
N SER A 182 4.55 -4.19 9.62
CA SER A 182 5.16 -5.29 10.38
C SER A 182 5.58 -6.42 9.45
N TYR A 183 6.71 -7.08 9.73
CA TYR A 183 7.21 -8.12 8.83
C TYR A 183 6.18 -9.22 8.61
N ALA A 184 5.46 -9.65 9.65
CA ALA A 184 4.37 -10.63 9.48
C ALA A 184 3.26 -10.18 8.51
N THR A 185 2.95 -8.89 8.46
CA THR A 185 1.99 -8.32 7.48
C THR A 185 2.61 -8.24 6.11
N TRP A 186 3.89 -7.85 6.01
CA TRP A 186 4.66 -7.85 4.78
C TRP A 186 4.61 -9.22 4.10
N GLN A 187 5.04 -10.28 4.81
CA GLN A 187 5.08 -11.65 4.27
C GLN A 187 3.69 -12.16 3.88
N SER A 188 2.69 -11.89 4.73
CA SER A 188 1.37 -12.49 4.54
C SER A 188 0.54 -11.74 3.52
N THR A 189 0.71 -10.43 3.37
CA THR A 189 -0.23 -9.56 2.65
C THR A 189 0.42 -8.82 1.49
N TYR A 190 1.63 -8.29 1.63
CA TYR A 190 2.28 -7.49 0.59
C TYR A 190 3.11 -8.37 -0.34
N MET A 191 4.15 -9.00 0.18
CA MET A 191 5.10 -9.77 -0.61
C MET A 191 4.59 -11.21 -0.80
N THR A 192 3.55 -11.38 -1.62
CA THR A 192 2.84 -12.67 -1.80
C THR A 192 3.22 -13.44 -3.08
N GLY A 193 4.12 -12.88 -3.90
CA GLY A 193 4.72 -13.54 -5.06
C GLY A 193 3.81 -13.61 -6.29
N VAL A 194 4.42 -13.63 -7.48
CA VAL A 194 3.71 -13.49 -8.76
C VAL A 194 2.89 -14.75 -9.10
N PRO A 195 1.58 -14.65 -9.38
CA PRO A 195 0.73 -15.81 -9.60
C PRO A 195 0.78 -16.38 -11.03
N GLY A 196 1.34 -15.66 -12.02
CA GLY A 196 1.36 -16.09 -13.42
C GLY A 196 2.42 -15.40 -14.28
N GLY A 197 2.49 -15.77 -15.56
CA GLY A 197 3.47 -15.22 -16.50
C GLY A 197 4.91 -15.71 -16.27
N HIS A 198 5.89 -15.02 -16.86
CA HIS A 198 7.31 -15.36 -16.76
C HIS A 198 7.80 -15.43 -15.31
N TRP A 199 7.29 -14.55 -14.45
CA TRP A 199 7.74 -14.40 -13.07
C TRP A 199 7.01 -15.31 -12.08
N VAL A 200 6.20 -16.27 -12.54
CA VAL A 200 5.37 -17.11 -11.69
C VAL A 200 6.15 -17.77 -10.53
N GLY A 201 5.59 -17.67 -9.32
CA GLY A 201 6.18 -18.18 -8.09
C GLY A 201 7.40 -17.40 -7.58
N LYS A 202 7.74 -16.26 -8.20
CA LYS A 202 8.84 -15.40 -7.76
C LYS A 202 8.33 -14.24 -6.91
N PHE A 203 9.21 -13.79 -6.02
CA PHE A 203 9.08 -12.53 -5.30
C PHE A 203 10.04 -11.54 -5.95
N VAL A 204 9.51 -10.39 -6.35
CA VAL A 204 10.17 -9.51 -7.32
C VAL A 204 10.42 -8.15 -6.71
N ALA A 205 11.65 -7.65 -6.87
CA ALA A 205 12.01 -6.29 -6.56
C ALA A 205 13.12 -5.80 -7.50
N VAL A 206 13.20 -4.49 -7.69
CA VAL A 206 14.34 -3.84 -8.33
C VAL A 206 15.23 -3.28 -7.23
N CYS A 207 16.38 -3.91 -7.08
CA CYS A 207 17.32 -3.79 -5.96
C CYS A 207 18.74 -3.45 -6.46
N ASP A 208 19.71 -3.60 -5.57
CA ASP A 208 21.14 -3.56 -5.89
C ASP A 208 21.64 -4.72 -6.77
N PRO A 209 22.88 -4.67 -7.31
CA PRO A 209 23.44 -5.73 -8.16
C PRO A 209 24.09 -6.91 -7.43
N ASP A 210 24.05 -6.99 -6.10
CA ASP A 210 24.75 -8.06 -5.40
C ASP A 210 24.05 -9.41 -5.56
N PRO A 211 24.80 -10.54 -5.47
CA PRO A 211 24.20 -11.85 -5.58
C PRO A 211 23.20 -12.09 -4.43
N PRO A 212 22.04 -12.67 -4.72
CA PRO A 212 20.99 -12.85 -3.72
C PRO A 212 21.37 -13.91 -2.67
N PRO A 213 20.77 -13.84 -1.46
CA PRO A 213 20.93 -14.86 -0.44
C PRO A 213 20.50 -16.23 -0.95
N PRO A 214 21.15 -17.32 -0.49
CA PRO A 214 20.62 -18.66 -0.70
C PRO A 214 19.23 -18.76 -0.04
N PRO A 215 18.34 -19.62 -0.57
CA PRO A 215 16.98 -19.74 -0.06
C PRO A 215 17.00 -20.12 1.44
N PRO A 216 16.42 -19.30 2.32
CA PRO A 216 16.38 -19.57 3.75
C PRO A 216 15.45 -20.75 4.05
N ARG A 217 15.58 -21.33 5.25
CA ARG A 217 14.59 -22.29 5.74
C ARG A 217 13.26 -21.58 5.91
N VAL A 218 12.22 -22.11 5.28
CA VAL A 218 10.84 -21.61 5.38
C VAL A 218 10.45 -21.51 6.85
N ARG A 219 10.33 -20.28 7.37
CA ARG A 219 9.80 -20.05 8.70
C ARG A 219 8.29 -20.12 8.60
N GLN A 220 7.68 -21.10 9.28
CA GLN A 220 6.24 -21.23 9.29
C GLN A 220 5.63 -20.04 10.02
N ILE A 221 4.84 -19.22 9.31
CA ILE A 221 4.10 -18.12 9.92
C ILE A 221 2.97 -18.75 10.74
N VAL A 222 3.18 -18.88 12.05
CA VAL A 222 2.10 -19.27 12.95
C VAL A 222 1.17 -18.07 13.12
N ARG A 223 -0.03 -18.18 12.55
CA ARG A 223 -1.11 -17.23 12.79
C ARG A 223 -1.76 -17.63 14.12
N PRO A 224 -1.67 -16.81 15.18
CA PRO A 224 -2.44 -17.07 16.39
C PRO A 224 -3.92 -17.00 16.04
N ILE A 225 -4.65 -18.07 16.37
CA ILE A 225 -6.10 -18.13 16.17
C ILE A 225 -6.73 -17.50 17.40
N GLY A 226 -7.06 -16.21 17.30
CA GLY A 226 -8.02 -15.62 18.23
C GLY A 226 -9.41 -16.16 17.91
N HIS A 227 -10.22 -16.41 18.95
CA HIS A 227 -11.57 -16.98 18.77
C HIS A 227 -12.68 -15.92 18.83
N GLN A 228 -12.37 -14.68 19.20
CA GLN A 228 -13.32 -13.59 19.33
C GLN A 228 -12.74 -12.28 18.80
N ILE A 229 -13.59 -11.47 18.18
CA ILE A 229 -13.24 -10.10 17.78
C ILE A 229 -13.06 -9.27 19.05
N LEU A 230 -11.92 -8.58 19.13
CA LEU A 230 -11.59 -7.67 20.23
C LEU A 230 -12.65 -6.58 20.39
N ALA A 231 -12.86 -6.12 21.62
CA ALA A 231 -13.63 -4.91 21.84
C ALA A 231 -12.84 -3.67 21.33
N ALA A 232 -13.54 -2.65 20.84
CA ALA A 232 -12.92 -1.43 20.33
C ALA A 232 -11.92 -0.76 21.32
N PRO A 233 -12.19 -0.68 22.65
CA PRO A 233 -11.20 -0.16 23.60
C PRO A 233 -9.91 -0.97 23.68
N ASP A 234 -9.96 -2.29 23.47
CA ASP A 234 -8.77 -3.13 23.43
C ASP A 234 -7.96 -2.86 22.15
N ALA A 235 -8.63 -2.68 21.00
CA ALA A 235 -7.96 -2.29 19.75
C ALA A 235 -7.20 -0.96 19.89
N ILE A 236 -7.78 0.05 20.58
CA ILE A 236 -7.09 1.30 20.90
C ILE A 236 -5.84 1.05 21.76
N ARG A 237 -5.96 0.23 22.82
CA ARG A 237 -4.84 -0.12 23.70
C ARG A 237 -3.71 -0.78 22.92
N HIS A 238 -4.04 -1.73 22.04
CA HIS A 238 -3.09 -2.41 21.17
C HIS A 238 -2.43 -1.45 20.17
N ALA A 239 -3.20 -0.52 19.58
CA ALA A 239 -2.65 0.49 18.67
C ALA A 239 -1.64 1.43 19.34
N LEU A 240 -1.97 1.95 20.53
CA LEU A 240 -1.05 2.80 21.29
C LEU A 240 0.20 2.03 21.73
N GLY A 241 0.03 0.79 22.19
CA GLY A 241 1.15 -0.09 22.53
C GLY A 241 2.03 -0.41 21.32
N ALA A 242 1.44 -0.61 20.14
CA ALA A 242 2.18 -0.88 18.91
C ALA A 242 3.07 0.31 18.51
N ILE A 243 2.54 1.54 18.53
CA ILE A 243 3.31 2.75 18.23
C ILE A 243 4.53 2.90 19.15
N GLN A 244 4.40 2.55 20.43
CA GLN A 244 5.51 2.58 21.38
C GLN A 244 6.52 1.45 21.12
N ASN A 245 6.03 0.21 20.96
CA ASN A 245 6.87 -0.98 20.86
C ASN A 245 7.64 -1.07 19.53
N THR A 246 7.14 -0.43 18.48
CA THR A 246 7.79 -0.37 17.14
C THR A 246 8.81 0.75 17.02
N GLY A 247 8.96 1.59 18.06
CA GLY A 247 9.86 2.74 17.99
C GLY A 247 9.31 3.94 17.21
N LEU A 248 8.06 3.88 16.73
CA LEU A 248 7.46 4.94 15.93
C LEU A 248 7.31 6.24 16.72
N ALA A 249 6.94 6.16 18.00
CA ALA A 249 6.80 7.35 18.86
C ALA A 249 8.08 8.19 18.98
N GLN A 250 9.25 7.60 18.76
CA GLN A 250 10.56 8.24 18.87
C GLN A 250 10.98 8.92 17.56
N ARG A 251 10.29 8.64 16.44
CA ARG A 251 10.60 9.24 15.13
C ARG A 251 10.05 10.67 15.05
N PRO A 252 10.80 11.66 14.54
CA PRO A 252 10.40 13.07 14.60
C PRO A 252 9.00 13.38 14.00
N ALA A 253 8.69 12.85 12.82
CA ALA A 253 7.40 13.07 12.15
C ALA A 253 6.22 12.48 12.95
N TRP A 254 6.39 11.26 13.44
CA TRP A 254 5.42 10.56 14.30
C TRP A 254 5.22 11.25 15.64
N ALA A 255 6.30 11.64 16.32
CA ALA A 255 6.24 12.39 17.57
C ALA A 255 5.47 13.72 17.39
N ALA A 256 5.66 14.41 16.26
CA ALA A 256 4.93 15.63 15.94
C ALA A 256 3.43 15.39 15.64
N ALA A 257 3.09 14.27 15.00
CA ALA A 257 1.70 13.87 14.77
C ALA A 257 1.01 13.47 16.08
N LEU A 258 1.65 12.63 16.90
CA LEU A 258 1.12 12.11 18.18
C LEU A 258 0.77 13.21 19.19
N LYS A 259 1.51 14.33 19.21
CA LYS A 259 1.21 15.48 20.08
C LYS A 259 -0.17 16.09 19.83
N ARG A 260 -0.74 15.87 18.64
CA ARG A 260 -2.00 16.50 18.18
C ARG A 260 -3.11 15.49 17.96
N ALA A 261 -2.84 14.20 18.13
CA ALA A 261 -3.74 13.13 17.75
C ALA A 261 -4.24 12.37 18.99
N ASN A 262 -5.56 12.21 19.10
CA ASN A 262 -6.18 11.30 20.05
C ASN A 262 -6.81 10.14 19.31
N PRO A 263 -6.83 8.91 19.87
CA PRO A 263 -7.57 7.81 19.28
C PRO A 263 -9.05 8.17 19.10
N ILE A 264 -9.57 7.91 17.90
CA ILE A 264 -10.98 8.04 17.54
C ILE A 264 -11.61 6.62 17.55
N GLU A 265 -12.93 6.52 17.37
CA GLU A 265 -13.63 5.23 17.29
C GLU A 265 -12.99 4.31 16.22
N PRO A 266 -12.48 3.13 16.60
CA PRO A 266 -11.95 2.15 15.66
C PRO A 266 -13.01 1.63 14.70
N VAL A 267 -12.64 1.45 13.44
CA VAL A 267 -13.50 0.81 12.44
C VAL A 267 -13.07 -0.63 12.21
N LEU A 268 -14.04 -1.55 12.26
CA LEU A 268 -13.81 -2.96 11.97
C LEU A 268 -13.88 -3.19 10.46
N VAL A 269 -12.86 -3.86 9.92
CA VAL A 269 -12.73 -4.20 8.50
C VAL A 269 -12.59 -5.70 8.32
N GLN A 270 -13.40 -6.27 7.43
CA GLN A 270 -13.33 -7.67 7.01
C GLN A 270 -12.46 -7.82 5.76
N ARG A 271 -11.57 -8.81 5.73
CA ARG A 271 -10.86 -9.21 4.52
C ARG A 271 -11.79 -9.96 3.57
N LEU A 272 -11.83 -9.54 2.29
CA LEU A 272 -12.61 -10.24 1.26
C LEU A 272 -11.84 -11.37 0.57
N ASP A 273 -10.51 -11.29 0.59
CA ASP A 273 -9.61 -12.28 -0.03
C ASP A 273 -9.26 -13.43 0.92
N ARG A 274 -9.75 -13.40 2.18
CA ARG A 274 -9.46 -14.39 3.21
C ARG A 274 -10.67 -14.70 4.04
N HIS A 275 -10.82 -15.97 4.39
CA HIS A 275 -11.91 -16.41 5.24
C HIS A 275 -11.68 -15.96 6.69
N ASP A 276 -12.70 -15.33 7.26
CA ASP A 276 -12.78 -15.01 8.68
C ASP A 276 -11.62 -14.15 9.24
N GLU A 277 -10.98 -13.34 8.39
CA GLU A 277 -9.91 -12.43 8.81
C GLU A 277 -10.47 -11.00 8.95
N TYR A 278 -10.33 -10.45 10.16
CA TYR A 278 -10.76 -9.09 10.50
C TYR A 278 -9.60 -8.28 11.05
N TYR A 279 -9.62 -6.98 10.82
CA TYR A 279 -8.72 -6.03 11.45
C TYR A 279 -9.45 -4.75 11.83
N TYR A 280 -8.96 -4.09 12.86
CA TYR A 280 -9.35 -2.73 13.18
C TYR A 280 -8.44 -1.75 12.46
N VAL A 281 -9.02 -0.67 11.93
CA VAL A 281 -8.28 0.58 11.71
C VAL A 281 -8.61 1.50 12.88
N VAL A 282 -7.58 1.93 13.59
CA VAL A 282 -7.65 2.88 14.70
C VAL A 282 -7.15 4.23 14.20
N PRO A 283 -8.05 5.12 13.74
CA PRO A 283 -7.67 6.48 13.39
C PRO A 283 -7.31 7.28 14.65
N MET A 284 -6.33 8.18 14.52
CA MET A 284 -5.96 9.12 15.56
C MET A 284 -5.88 10.54 14.99
N GLY A 285 -6.58 11.46 15.64
CA GLY A 285 -6.62 12.87 15.25
C GLY A 285 -7.56 13.70 16.09
N ALA A 286 -7.99 14.83 15.53
CA ALA A 286 -8.99 15.70 16.15
C ALA A 286 -10.40 15.14 15.94
N ASP A 287 -10.67 14.60 14.75
CA ASP A 287 -11.95 14.03 14.33
C ASP A 287 -11.75 13.10 13.12
N PRO A 288 -12.77 12.33 12.69
CA PRO A 288 -12.66 11.39 11.57
C PRO A 288 -12.28 12.00 10.21
N HIS A 289 -12.36 13.31 10.03
CA HIS A 289 -11.97 14.02 8.80
C HIS A 289 -10.61 14.70 8.93
N ASN A 290 -10.09 14.83 10.15
CA ASN A 290 -8.79 15.41 10.47
C ASN A 290 -7.95 14.45 11.32
N MET A 291 -7.66 13.28 10.73
CA MET A 291 -6.73 12.29 11.29
C MET A 291 -5.31 12.52 10.78
N GLN A 292 -4.32 12.27 11.63
CA GLN A 292 -2.90 12.36 11.29
C GLN A 292 -2.21 10.99 11.32
N ILE A 293 -2.81 10.01 12.00
CA ILE A 293 -2.24 8.67 12.14
C ILE A 293 -3.37 7.65 11.96
N VAL A 294 -3.07 6.55 11.30
CA VAL A 294 -3.92 5.35 11.29
C VAL A 294 -3.08 4.14 11.69
N VAL A 295 -3.66 3.26 12.51
CA VAL A 295 -3.01 2.02 12.93
C VAL A 295 -3.92 0.83 12.63
N SER A 296 -3.39 -0.18 11.97
CA SER A 296 -4.07 -1.44 11.69
C SER A 296 -3.68 -2.49 12.73
N ILE A 297 -4.68 -3.03 13.42
CA ILE A 297 -4.55 -4.06 14.45
C ILE A 297 -5.36 -5.29 14.03
N ASP A 298 -4.75 -6.47 14.09
CA ASP A 298 -5.47 -7.73 13.90
C ASP A 298 -6.59 -7.85 14.93
N ALA A 299 -7.83 -7.97 14.46
CA ALA A 299 -9.00 -7.84 15.32
C ALA A 299 -9.22 -9.06 16.21
N MET A 300 -8.51 -10.17 15.99
CA MET A 300 -8.66 -11.41 16.75
C MET A 300 -7.55 -11.56 17.81
N SER A 301 -6.34 -11.10 17.50
CA SER A 301 -5.15 -11.30 18.32
C SER A 301 -4.57 -10.02 18.93
N GLY A 302 -5.00 -8.84 18.48
CA GLY A 302 -4.45 -7.56 18.93
C GLY A 302 -3.04 -7.28 18.40
N ARG A 303 -2.55 -8.08 17.45
CA ARG A 303 -1.23 -7.91 16.86
C ARG A 303 -1.18 -6.69 15.95
N TYR A 304 -0.08 -5.96 16.04
CA TYR A 304 0.23 -4.88 15.13
C TYR A 304 0.41 -5.38 13.69
N ARG A 305 -0.29 -4.75 12.75
CA ARG A 305 -0.16 -5.04 11.33
C ARG A 305 0.66 -3.98 10.61
N GLN A 306 0.23 -2.74 10.70
CA GLN A 306 0.83 -1.61 9.99
C GLN A 306 0.30 -0.29 10.53
N SER A 307 0.99 0.81 10.26
CA SER A 307 0.55 2.17 10.57
C SER A 307 1.02 3.14 9.49
N ALA A 308 0.36 4.28 9.35
CA ALA A 308 0.74 5.33 8.41
C ALA A 308 0.51 6.71 9.01
N LEU A 309 1.32 7.68 8.57
CA LEU A 309 0.97 9.08 8.72
C LEU A 309 -0.01 9.46 7.61
N ILE A 310 -1.10 10.10 7.99
CA ILE A 310 -2.13 10.56 7.05
C ILE A 310 -1.97 12.05 6.83
N HIS A 311 -1.96 12.40 5.55
CA HIS A 311 -2.07 13.78 5.12
C HIS A 311 -3.45 14.02 4.45
N ALA A 312 -3.91 15.27 4.42
CA ALA A 312 -5.25 15.62 3.94
C ALA A 312 -5.42 15.62 2.40
N PRO A 313 -6.46 14.99 1.82
CA PRO A 313 -7.68 14.56 2.51
C PRO A 313 -7.54 13.15 3.07
N ALA A 314 -7.95 12.98 4.32
CA ALA A 314 -8.01 11.68 4.95
C ALA A 314 -9.23 10.87 4.49
N PRO A 315 -9.14 9.52 4.45
CA PRO A 315 -10.30 8.67 4.22
C PRO A 315 -11.36 8.88 5.33
N ALA A 316 -12.65 8.88 4.99
CA ALA A 316 -13.72 8.99 5.98
C ALA A 316 -13.95 7.64 6.68
N LEU A 317 -13.15 7.37 7.71
CA LEU A 317 -13.21 6.15 8.51
C LEU A 317 -14.18 6.33 9.69
N THR A 318 -15.47 6.23 9.40
CA THR A 318 -16.52 6.28 10.42
C THR A 318 -17.21 4.93 10.58
N ARG A 319 -17.88 4.73 11.71
CA ARG A 319 -18.81 3.61 11.87
C ARG A 319 -19.90 3.69 10.80
N ILE A 320 -20.23 2.54 10.21
CA ILE A 320 -21.30 2.43 9.22
C ILE A 320 -22.63 2.40 9.96
N ASP A 321 -23.54 3.29 9.59
CA ASP A 321 -24.98 3.17 9.87
C ASP A 321 -25.65 2.65 8.58
N PRO A 322 -26.00 1.35 8.51
CA PRO A 322 -26.60 0.76 7.31
C PRO A 322 -27.88 1.44 6.87
N ALA A 323 -28.70 1.94 7.80
CA ALA A 323 -29.98 2.56 7.48
C ALA A 323 -29.78 3.97 6.92
N ALA A 324 -28.91 4.76 7.55
CA ALA A 324 -28.57 6.09 7.04
C ALA A 324 -27.89 6.03 5.67
N GLU A 325 -26.96 5.08 5.47
CA GLU A 325 -26.29 4.89 4.19
C GLU A 325 -27.27 4.42 3.09
N ALA A 326 -28.15 3.47 3.39
CA ALA A 326 -29.18 3.04 2.44
C ALA A 326 -30.11 4.20 2.04
N HIS A 327 -30.45 5.07 2.99
CA HIS A 327 -31.25 6.27 2.72
C HIS A 327 -30.51 7.27 1.83
N GLN A 328 -29.21 7.51 2.10
CA GLN A 328 -28.38 8.41 1.30
C GLN A 328 -28.20 7.93 -0.15
N LEU A 329 -28.12 6.61 -0.34
CA LEU A 329 -27.93 6.01 -1.66
C LEU A 329 -29.23 5.89 -2.47
N ALA A 330 -30.39 5.95 -1.82
CA ALA A 330 -31.67 5.79 -2.49
C ALA A 330 -31.89 6.81 -3.62
N GLY A 331 -32.42 6.34 -4.74
CA GLY A 331 -32.71 7.15 -5.93
C GLY A 331 -31.51 7.38 -6.85
N ARG A 332 -30.27 7.10 -6.41
CA ARG A 332 -29.09 7.21 -7.26
C ARG A 332 -29.15 6.22 -8.43
N ARG A 333 -28.60 6.63 -9.56
CA ARG A 333 -28.42 5.81 -10.76
C ARG A 333 -26.94 5.49 -10.90
N ILE A 334 -26.59 4.20 -10.91
CA ILE A 334 -25.21 3.73 -11.01
C ILE A 334 -25.07 2.97 -12.32
N ALA A 335 -24.16 3.42 -13.18
CA ALA A 335 -23.79 2.67 -14.38
C ALA A 335 -23.05 1.39 -13.95
N LEU A 336 -23.40 0.26 -14.55
CA LEU A 336 -22.72 -1.01 -14.33
C LEU A 336 -21.64 -1.21 -15.39
N ASP A 337 -20.54 -1.84 -15.00
CA ASP A 337 -19.45 -2.18 -15.93
C ASP A 337 -19.92 -3.11 -17.06
N ASN A 338 -19.10 -3.22 -18.12
CA ASN A 338 -19.28 -4.16 -19.23
C ASN A 338 -20.63 -4.03 -19.96
N ASN A 339 -21.13 -2.81 -20.12
CA ASN A 339 -22.40 -2.50 -20.79
C ASN A 339 -23.62 -3.18 -20.16
N HIS A 340 -23.57 -3.53 -18.87
CA HIS A 340 -24.72 -4.09 -18.15
C HIS A 340 -25.81 -3.05 -17.82
N GLY A 341 -25.70 -1.83 -18.34
CA GLY A 341 -26.70 -0.79 -18.24
C GLY A 341 -26.57 0.05 -16.97
N THR A 342 -27.70 0.44 -16.39
CA THR A 342 -27.76 1.29 -15.20
C THR A 342 -28.72 0.70 -14.18
N ILE A 343 -28.30 0.63 -12.93
CA ILE A 343 -29.17 0.28 -11.81
C ILE A 343 -29.64 1.53 -11.09
N THR A 344 -30.94 1.57 -10.75
CA THR A 344 -31.49 2.60 -9.85
C THR A 344 -31.59 2.01 -8.45
N LEU A 345 -30.93 2.62 -7.48
CA LEU A 345 -30.92 2.14 -6.09
C LEU A 345 -32.28 2.44 -5.45
N ARG A 346 -33.12 1.43 -5.28
CA ARG A 346 -34.45 1.57 -4.64
C ARG A 346 -34.31 1.40 -3.13
N PRO A 347 -34.96 2.23 -2.28
CA PRO A 347 -34.82 2.16 -0.82
C PRO A 347 -34.94 0.74 -0.23
N HIS A 348 -35.94 -0.03 -0.68
CA HIS A 348 -36.22 -1.38 -0.18
C HIS A 348 -35.34 -2.48 -0.78
N GLY A 349 -34.54 -2.15 -1.80
CA GLY A 349 -33.64 -3.09 -2.47
C GLY A 349 -32.19 -2.99 -2.01
N ILE A 350 -31.86 -2.05 -1.12
CA ILE A 350 -30.49 -1.79 -0.67
C ILE A 350 -30.25 -2.53 0.65
N SER A 351 -29.18 -3.32 0.71
CA SER A 351 -28.64 -3.84 1.95
C SER A 351 -27.17 -3.46 2.08
N VAL A 352 -26.81 -2.81 3.19
CA VAL A 352 -25.46 -2.34 3.49
C VAL A 352 -24.84 -3.26 4.53
N HIS A 353 -23.64 -3.77 4.24
CA HIS A 353 -22.88 -4.59 5.18
C HIS A 353 -22.48 -3.76 6.42
N PRO A 354 -22.65 -4.28 7.64
CA PRO A 354 -22.48 -3.48 8.87
C PRO A 354 -21.02 -3.15 9.19
N THR A 355 -20.07 -3.83 8.56
CA THR A 355 -18.64 -3.57 8.70
C THR A 355 -18.04 -3.15 7.37
N TRP A 356 -16.93 -2.43 7.44
CA TRP A 356 -16.10 -2.17 6.27
C TRP A 356 -15.53 -3.49 5.74
N VAL A 357 -15.19 -3.51 4.46
CA VAL A 357 -14.57 -4.65 3.79
C VAL A 357 -13.35 -4.19 2.99
N TRP A 358 -12.34 -5.05 2.83
CA TRP A 358 -11.15 -4.73 2.05
C TRP A 358 -10.48 -5.98 1.47
N LYS A 359 -9.87 -5.83 0.29
CA LYS A 359 -8.86 -6.72 -0.27
C LYS A 359 -7.91 -5.88 -1.13
N PRO A 360 -6.67 -6.32 -1.35
CA PRO A 360 -5.81 -5.70 -2.37
C PRO A 360 -6.50 -5.74 -3.74
N CYS A 361 -6.69 -4.58 -4.35
CA CYS A 361 -7.31 -4.43 -5.67
C CYS A 361 -6.94 -3.07 -6.27
N ARG A 362 -7.15 -2.89 -7.58
CA ARG A 362 -6.94 -1.62 -8.29
C ARG A 362 -7.62 -0.44 -7.58
N GLU A 363 -8.83 -0.69 -7.09
CA GLU A 363 -9.65 0.29 -6.39
C GLU A 363 -9.14 0.57 -4.97
N SER A 364 -8.25 -0.26 -4.41
CA SER A 364 -7.63 -0.03 -3.11
C SER A 364 -6.38 -0.90 -2.92
N PHE A 365 -5.22 -0.28 -3.10
CA PHE A 365 -3.92 -0.83 -2.71
C PHE A 365 -3.47 -0.38 -1.32
N SER A 366 -4.44 0.00 -0.47
CA SER A 366 -4.17 0.30 0.93
C SER A 366 -5.30 -0.16 1.85
N PRO A 367 -4.97 -0.85 2.97
CA PRO A 367 -5.94 -1.24 4.00
C PRO A 367 -6.67 -0.06 4.65
N TYR A 368 -6.17 1.17 4.49
CA TYR A 368 -6.72 2.40 5.03
C TYR A 368 -7.78 3.04 4.13
N TYR A 369 -8.00 2.44 2.96
CA TYR A 369 -9.08 2.81 2.05
C TYR A 369 -10.01 1.62 1.82
N PRO A 370 -10.71 1.16 2.89
CA PRO A 370 -11.67 0.08 2.77
C PRO A 370 -12.97 0.55 2.10
N PHE A 371 -13.88 -0.39 1.87
CA PHE A 371 -15.16 -0.18 1.22
C PHE A 371 -16.34 -0.48 2.15
N GLN A 372 -17.43 0.27 2.01
CA GLN A 372 -18.76 -0.17 2.40
C GLN A 372 -19.28 -1.11 1.32
N LEU A 373 -19.59 -2.35 1.68
CA LEU A 373 -20.22 -3.30 0.76
C LEU A 373 -21.73 -3.09 0.74
N ILE A 374 -22.25 -2.73 -0.42
CA ILE A 374 -23.67 -2.52 -0.67
C ILE A 374 -24.16 -3.60 -1.63
N THR A 375 -25.31 -4.19 -1.34
CA THR A 375 -25.94 -5.19 -2.19
C THR A 375 -27.31 -4.70 -2.67
N VAL A 376 -27.58 -4.89 -3.95
CA VAL A 376 -28.87 -4.57 -4.58
C VAL A 376 -29.28 -5.73 -5.48
N GLY A 377 -30.16 -6.59 -4.97
CA GLY A 377 -30.44 -7.88 -5.60
C GLY A 377 -29.16 -8.72 -5.71
N ALA A 378 -28.78 -9.11 -6.92
CA ALA A 378 -27.54 -9.85 -7.18
C ALA A 378 -26.29 -8.96 -7.35
N GLN A 379 -26.47 -7.64 -7.42
CA GLN A 379 -25.36 -6.71 -7.66
C GLN A 379 -24.65 -6.36 -6.36
N ARG A 380 -23.32 -6.20 -6.43
CA ARG A 380 -22.48 -5.69 -5.35
C ARG A 380 -21.89 -4.36 -5.78
N LEU A 381 -21.98 -3.36 -4.90
CA LEU A 381 -21.37 -2.06 -5.05
C LEU A 381 -20.41 -1.84 -3.88
N TYR A 382 -19.33 -1.12 -4.13
CA TYR A 382 -18.27 -0.88 -3.15
C TYR A 382 -18.06 0.62 -3.05
N LYS A 383 -18.52 1.24 -1.95
CA LYS A 383 -18.26 2.66 -1.68
C LYS A 383 -16.99 2.77 -0.84
N ARG A 384 -15.88 3.20 -1.44
CA ARG A 384 -14.61 3.40 -0.74
C ARG A 384 -14.73 4.50 0.29
N SER A 385 -13.84 4.52 1.29
CA SER A 385 -13.86 5.48 2.40
C SER A 385 -13.72 6.96 1.97
N ASP A 386 -13.32 7.24 0.74
CA ASP A 386 -13.32 8.58 0.14
C ASP A 386 -14.64 8.92 -0.62
N GLY A 387 -15.60 8.00 -0.65
CA GLY A 387 -16.92 8.18 -1.24
C GLY A 387 -17.08 7.70 -2.68
N HIS A 388 -15.99 7.29 -3.35
CA HIS A 388 -16.07 6.72 -4.70
C HIS A 388 -16.80 5.37 -4.70
N ILE A 389 -17.68 5.15 -5.67
CA ILE A 389 -18.46 3.91 -5.80
C ILE A 389 -17.97 3.11 -6.98
N PHE A 390 -17.66 1.84 -6.72
CA PHE A 390 -17.22 0.86 -7.72
C PHE A 390 -18.25 -0.26 -7.84
N THR A 391 -18.38 -0.82 -9.05
CA THR A 391 -19.25 -1.96 -9.37
C THR A 391 -18.51 -3.29 -9.36
N ALA A 392 -17.18 -3.26 -9.31
CA ALA A 392 -16.30 -4.40 -9.22
C ALA A 392 -15.02 -4.04 -8.43
N LEU A 393 -14.29 -5.06 -8.00
CA LEU A 393 -12.95 -4.93 -7.41
C LEU A 393 -11.97 -5.77 -8.23
N HIS A 394 -11.04 -5.15 -8.93
CA HIS A 394 -10.13 -5.80 -9.87
C HIS A 394 -8.83 -6.21 -9.19
N ASP A 395 -8.52 -7.51 -9.19
CA ASP A 395 -7.36 -8.06 -8.48
C ASP A 395 -6.44 -8.98 -9.30
N THR A 396 -6.64 -9.05 -10.61
CA THR A 396 -5.87 -9.93 -11.49
C THR A 396 -4.97 -9.18 -12.47
N GLN A 397 -4.99 -7.85 -12.47
CA GLN A 397 -4.23 -7.01 -13.37
C GLN A 397 -2.79 -6.80 -12.87
N PRO A 398 -1.78 -6.93 -13.73
CA PRO A 398 -0.37 -6.84 -13.33
C PRO A 398 0.20 -5.42 -13.43
N GLY A 399 0.86 -4.97 -12.36
CA GLY A 399 1.69 -3.76 -12.27
C GLY A 399 0.93 -2.42 -12.24
N LEU A 400 -0.26 -2.36 -11.61
CA LEU A 400 -1.16 -1.21 -11.50
C LEU A 400 -0.76 -0.17 -10.44
#